data_AF-A0A7Y3JN73-F1
#
_entry.id   AF-A0A7Y3JN73-F1
#
_cell.length_a   1.000
_cell.length_b   1.000
_cell.length_c   1.000
_cell.angle_alpha   90.00
_cell.angle_beta   90.00
_cell.angle_gamma   90.00
#
_symmetry.space_group_name_H-M   'P 1'
#
loop_
_entity.id
_entity.type
_entity.pdbx_description
1 polymer ?
#
loop_
_entity_poly.entity_id
_entity_poly.type
_entity_poly.pdbx_seq_one_letter_code
_entity_poly.pdbx_strand_id
1 'polypeptide(L)'
;MAFNTYINSRLNLWALWSAQRTSGGLGFPRECSYTRLAARTSSGFISPNFNEDAWLVEQAVQSLPDYLKETVKSFYLEPGTIDQKAKALHCGRATIYSRIDRAHSQIMDWLNDEACGINVPDFKIA
;
A
#
# COMPACT_ATOMS: atom_id res chain seq x y z
N MET A 1 3.97 20.96 -7.38
CA MET A 1 3.77 19.88 -6.41
C MET A 1 4.82 18.82 -6.68
N ALA A 2 5.88 18.78 -5.86
CA ALA A 2 6.88 17.73 -5.97
C ALA A 2 6.27 16.45 -5.43
N PHE A 3 5.84 15.55 -6.31
CA PHE A 3 5.41 14.22 -5.92
C PHE A 3 6.62 13.57 -5.23
N ASN A 4 6.49 13.19 -3.96
CA ASN A 4 7.56 12.53 -3.24
C ASN A 4 7.77 11.15 -3.88
N THR A 5 8.75 11.06 -4.78
CA THR A 5 9.01 9.88 -5.62
C THR A 5 9.38 8.67 -4.78
N TYR A 6 10.00 8.92 -3.62
CA TYR A 6 10.40 7.89 -2.67
C TYR A 6 9.22 7.25 -1.95
N ILE A 7 8.24 8.04 -1.47
CA ILE A 7 7.04 7.43 -0.86
C ILE A 7 6.16 6.76 -1.89
N ASN A 8 6.09 7.34 -3.10
CA ASN A 8 5.31 6.76 -4.18
C ASN A 8 5.84 5.39 -4.63
N SER A 9 7.17 5.20 -4.71
CA SER A 9 7.73 3.88 -5.04
C SER A 9 7.39 2.85 -3.97
N ARG A 10 7.48 3.21 -2.68
CA ARG A 10 7.10 2.31 -1.58
C ARG A 10 5.61 1.99 -1.54
N LEU A 11 4.75 2.96 -1.81
CA LEU A 11 3.30 2.70 -1.92
C LEU A 11 2.95 1.80 -3.11
N ASN A 12 3.67 1.90 -4.23
CA ASN A 12 3.50 0.97 -5.34
C ASN A 12 3.95 -0.46 -4.98
N LEU A 13 5.07 -0.60 -4.27
CA LEU A 13 5.55 -1.88 -3.75
C LEU A 13 4.55 -2.48 -2.75
N TRP A 14 4.03 -1.67 -1.83
CA TRP A 14 2.97 -2.04 -0.90
C TRP A 14 1.69 -2.47 -1.63
N ALA A 15 1.28 -1.77 -2.69
CA ALA A 15 0.10 -2.14 -3.47
C ALA A 15 0.26 -3.50 -4.15
N LEU A 16 1.45 -3.78 -4.72
CA LEU A 16 1.79 -5.08 -5.29
C LEU A 16 1.75 -6.18 -4.21
N TRP A 17 2.31 -5.91 -3.04
CA TRP A 17 2.29 -6.82 -1.90
C TRP A 17 0.86 -7.10 -1.40
N SER A 18 0.05 -6.06 -1.25
CA SER A 18 -1.35 -6.18 -0.83
C SER A 18 -2.18 -6.94 -1.86
N ALA A 19 -1.98 -6.70 -3.16
CA ALA A 19 -2.67 -7.43 -4.22
C ALA A 19 -2.31 -8.93 -4.23
N GLN A 20 -1.05 -9.28 -3.92
CA GLN A 20 -0.63 -10.67 -3.74
C GLN A 20 -1.31 -11.33 -2.54
N ARG A 21 -1.48 -10.59 -1.44
CA ARG A 21 -2.19 -11.09 -0.24
C ARG A 21 -3.67 -11.35 -0.53
N THR A 22 -4.33 -10.46 -1.26
CA THR A 22 -5.74 -10.63 -1.67
C THR A 22 -5.91 -11.76 -2.69
N SER A 23 -4.96 -11.93 -3.62
CA SER A 23 -4.98 -13.03 -4.61
C SER A 23 -4.47 -14.37 -4.09
N GLY A 24 -3.89 -14.41 -2.88
CA GLY A 24 -3.41 -15.61 -2.21
C GLY A 24 -4.51 -16.47 -1.55
N GLY A 25 -5.77 -16.04 -1.56
CA GLY A 25 -6.90 -16.79 -1.03
C GLY A 25 -7.91 -17.15 -2.13
N LEU A 26 -8.27 -18.45 -2.21
CA LEU A 26 -9.33 -19.05 -3.06
C LEU A 26 -8.92 -19.65 -4.42
N GLY A 27 -7.67 -20.11 -4.56
CA GLY A 27 -7.33 -21.08 -5.59
C GLY A 27 -6.53 -22.21 -4.98
N PHE A 28 -7.11 -23.39 -4.82
CA PHE A 28 -6.35 -24.62 -4.59
C PHE A 28 -5.13 -24.63 -5.52
N PRO A 29 -3.89 -24.79 -5.03
CA PRO A 29 -2.76 -24.97 -5.92
C PRO A 29 -2.97 -26.28 -6.68
N ARG A 30 -3.41 -26.19 -7.94
CA ARG A 30 -3.58 -27.35 -8.84
C ARG A 30 -2.25 -28.02 -9.20
N GLU A 31 -1.12 -27.47 -8.75
CA GLU A 31 0.22 -27.92 -9.09
C GLU A 31 1.15 -27.85 -7.88
N CYS A 32 1.94 -28.91 -7.68
CA CYS A 32 2.96 -29.02 -6.64
C CYS A 32 4.06 -27.97 -6.84
N SER A 33 4.56 -27.41 -5.72
CA SER A 33 5.62 -26.39 -5.70
C SER A 33 6.90 -26.78 -6.46
N TYR A 34 7.13 -28.08 -6.66
CA TYR A 34 8.32 -28.63 -7.32
C TYR A 34 8.36 -28.39 -8.85
N THR A 35 7.21 -28.34 -9.54
CA THR A 35 7.17 -28.09 -10.99
C THR A 35 7.21 -26.60 -11.35
N ARG A 36 7.10 -25.71 -10.36
CA ARG A 36 7.07 -24.26 -10.55
C ARG A 36 8.45 -23.63 -10.83
N LEU A 37 9.54 -24.35 -10.52
CA LEU A 37 10.91 -23.84 -10.69
C LEU A 37 11.34 -23.70 -12.17
N ALA A 38 10.71 -24.45 -13.08
CA ALA A 38 11.12 -24.48 -14.50
C ALA A 38 10.38 -23.47 -15.41
N ALA A 39 9.24 -22.90 -14.97
CA ALA A 39 8.35 -22.15 -15.86
C ALA A 39 8.28 -20.64 -15.60
N ARG A 40 9.00 -20.10 -14.59
CA ARG A 40 8.96 -18.66 -14.27
C ARG A 40 10.36 -18.06 -14.12
N THR A 41 11.08 -17.97 -15.23
CA THR A 41 12.31 -17.17 -15.33
C THR A 41 12.04 -15.65 -15.39
N SER A 42 10.81 -15.17 -15.16
CA SER A 42 10.48 -13.74 -15.28
C SER A 42 9.57 -13.13 -14.19
N SER A 43 9.29 -13.84 -13.09
CA SER A 43 8.48 -13.25 -12.01
C SER A 43 9.36 -13.00 -10.79
N GLY A 44 9.57 -11.72 -10.52
CA GLY A 44 10.56 -11.14 -9.60
C GLY A 44 10.82 -11.93 -8.33
N PHE A 45 12.11 -12.14 -8.05
CA PHE A 45 12.59 -12.53 -6.75
C PHE A 45 12.20 -11.43 -5.76
N ILE A 46 11.12 -11.66 -5.01
CA ILE A 46 10.70 -10.75 -3.94
C ILE A 46 11.67 -10.95 -2.79
N SER A 47 12.52 -9.96 -2.56
CA SER A 47 13.48 -9.99 -1.45
C SER A 47 12.73 -10.08 -0.11
N PRO A 48 13.19 -10.86 0.88
CA PRO A 48 12.58 -10.91 2.21
C PRO A 48 12.33 -9.53 2.83
N ASN A 49 13.25 -8.58 2.59
CA ASN A 49 13.16 -7.20 3.09
C ASN A 49 11.96 -6.42 2.51
N PHE A 50 11.50 -6.77 1.31
CA PHE A 50 10.29 -6.16 0.71
C PHE A 50 9.04 -6.42 1.56
N ASN A 51 8.98 -7.57 2.24
CA ASN A 51 7.83 -7.96 3.04
C ASN A 51 7.76 -7.15 4.35
N GLU A 52 8.91 -6.83 4.95
CA GLU A 52 9.02 -6.01 6.16
C GLU A 52 8.70 -4.54 5.86
N ASP A 53 9.29 -3.98 4.80
CA ASP A 53 9.00 -2.61 4.36
C ASP A 53 7.52 -2.43 3.99
N ALA A 54 6.93 -3.39 3.28
CA ALA A 54 5.52 -3.34 2.92
C ALA A 54 4.61 -3.44 4.16
N TRP A 55 5.01 -4.20 5.17
CA TRP A 55 4.28 -4.33 6.43
C TRP A 55 4.30 -3.01 7.24
N LEU A 56 5.45 -2.34 7.32
CA LEU A 56 5.55 -1.02 7.95
C LEU A 56 4.68 0.02 7.23
N VAL A 57 4.68 0.01 5.89
CA VAL A 57 3.81 0.90 5.10
C VAL A 57 2.33 0.57 5.33
N GLU A 58 1.94 -0.70 5.46
CA GLU A 58 0.57 -1.07 5.82
C GLU A 58 0.18 -0.50 7.18
N GLN A 59 1.05 -0.60 8.19
CA GLN A 59 0.79 -0.04 9.52
C GLN A 59 0.62 1.49 9.47
N ALA A 60 1.47 2.18 8.70
CA ALA A 60 1.36 3.61 8.44
C ALA A 60 0.05 3.98 7.72
N VAL A 61 -0.39 3.17 6.75
CA VAL A 61 -1.67 3.38 6.06
C VAL A 61 -2.86 3.12 7.00
N GLN A 62 -2.72 2.19 7.94
CA GLN A 62 -3.76 1.88 8.91
C GLN A 62 -3.90 2.93 10.02
N SER A 63 -2.83 3.65 10.35
CA SER A 63 -2.87 4.77 11.30
C SER A 63 -3.54 6.04 10.73
N LEU A 64 -3.70 6.13 9.40
CA LEU A 64 -4.39 7.24 8.76
C LEU A 64 -5.90 7.29 9.08
N PRO A 65 -6.50 8.49 9.08
CA PRO A 65 -7.96 8.66 9.11
C PRO A 65 -8.67 7.91 7.98
N ASP A 66 -9.86 7.39 8.26
CA ASP A 66 -10.60 6.50 7.35
C ASP A 66 -10.81 7.07 5.95
N TYR A 67 -11.13 8.37 5.84
CA TYR A 67 -11.34 9.04 4.55
C TYR A 67 -10.06 9.14 3.69
N LEU A 68 -8.88 9.23 4.31
CA LEU A 68 -7.59 9.21 3.61
C LEU A 68 -7.20 7.79 3.24
N LYS A 69 -7.40 6.85 4.17
CA LYS A 69 -7.14 5.43 3.98
C LYS A 69 -7.91 4.89 2.78
N GLU A 70 -9.20 5.20 2.67
CA GLU A 70 -10.04 4.81 1.54
C GLU A 70 -9.54 5.43 0.23
N THR A 71 -9.14 6.71 0.26
CA THR A 71 -8.59 7.40 -0.92
C THR A 71 -7.28 6.74 -1.39
N VAL A 72 -6.38 6.38 -0.47
CA VAL A 72 -5.11 5.69 -0.79
C VAL A 72 -5.36 4.29 -1.33
N LYS A 73 -6.26 3.52 -0.70
CA LYS A 73 -6.63 2.17 -1.17
C LYS A 73 -7.25 2.22 -2.55
N SER A 74 -8.23 3.09 -2.79
CA SER A 74 -8.81 3.26 -4.12
C SER A 74 -7.76 3.70 -5.13
N PHE A 75 -6.85 4.62 -4.77
CA PHE A 75 -5.83 5.09 -5.71
C PHE A 75 -4.81 4.02 -6.12
N TYR A 76 -4.31 3.22 -5.19
CA TYR A 76 -3.22 2.27 -5.44
C TYR A 76 -3.66 0.82 -5.67
N LEU A 77 -4.75 0.36 -5.04
CA LEU A 77 -5.21 -1.03 -5.16
C LEU A 77 -6.23 -1.22 -6.29
N GLU A 78 -7.10 -0.24 -6.52
CA GLU A 78 -8.14 -0.37 -7.54
C GLU A 78 -7.62 0.09 -8.91
N PRO A 79 -7.78 -0.72 -9.97
CA PRO A 79 -7.56 -0.24 -11.33
C PRO A 79 -8.70 0.72 -11.73
N GLY A 80 -8.36 1.83 -12.38
CA GLY A 80 -9.38 2.77 -12.88
C GLY A 80 -8.81 4.17 -13.15
N THR A 81 -9.57 4.99 -13.87
CA THR A 81 -9.23 6.39 -14.08
C THR A 81 -9.53 7.23 -12.84
N ILE A 82 -8.84 8.36 -12.69
CA ILE A 82 -9.04 9.26 -11.55
C ILE A 82 -10.49 9.76 -11.50
N ASP A 83 -11.14 9.95 -12.65
CA ASP A 83 -12.54 10.39 -12.72
C ASP A 83 -13.52 9.31 -12.22
N GLN A 84 -13.22 8.03 -12.45
CA GLN A 84 -14.01 6.92 -11.89
C GLN A 84 -13.87 6.86 -10.37
N LYS A 85 -12.64 7.04 -9.86
CA LYS A 85 -12.36 7.09 -8.41
C LYS A 85 -12.99 8.32 -7.75
N ALA A 86 -12.96 9.47 -8.43
CA ALA A 86 -13.64 10.70 -8.03
C ALA A 86 -15.14 10.49 -7.86
N LYS A 87 -15.76 9.78 -8.82
CA LYS A 87 -17.17 9.44 -8.77
C LYS A 87 -17.49 8.47 -7.63
N ALA A 88 -16.64 7.47 -7.39
CA ALA A 88 -16.82 6.50 -6.30
C ALA A 88 -16.69 7.17 -4.92
N LEU A 89 -15.73 8.08 -4.76
CA LEU A 89 -15.48 8.80 -3.51
C LEU A 89 -16.35 10.05 -3.34
N HIS A 90 -17.26 10.35 -4.28
CA HIS A 90 -18.07 11.56 -4.32
C HIS A 90 -17.27 12.87 -4.15
N CYS A 91 -16.06 12.92 -4.72
CA CYS A 91 -15.12 14.03 -4.56
C CYS A 91 -14.62 14.57 -5.89
N GLY A 92 -14.21 15.85 -5.92
CA GLY A 92 -13.56 16.42 -7.10
C GLY A 92 -12.16 15.87 -7.32
N ARG A 93 -11.69 15.89 -8.59
CA ARG A 93 -10.31 15.48 -8.96
C ARG A 93 -9.24 16.24 -8.17
N ALA A 94 -9.42 17.54 -7.96
CA ALA A 94 -8.49 18.35 -7.18
C ALA A 94 -8.42 17.87 -5.71
N THR A 95 -9.57 17.53 -5.12
CA THR A 95 -9.65 17.01 -3.75
C THR A 95 -8.93 15.68 -3.60
N ILE A 96 -8.98 14.79 -4.59
CA ILE A 96 -8.21 13.53 -4.56
C ILE A 96 -6.72 13.80 -4.48
N TYR A 97 -6.19 14.68 -5.33
CA TYR A 97 -4.76 15.00 -5.30
C TYR A 97 -4.34 15.62 -3.98
N SER A 98 -5.15 16.54 -3.42
CA SER A 98 -4.88 17.11 -2.09
C SER A 98 -4.93 16.06 -0.97
N ARG A 99 -5.84 15.08 -1.05
CA ARG A 99 -5.91 13.98 -0.08
C ARG A 99 -4.71 13.05 -0.18
N ILE A 100 -4.25 12.74 -1.40
CA ILE A 100 -3.06 11.91 -1.62
C ILE A 100 -1.81 12.62 -1.12
N ASP A 101 -1.65 13.90 -1.43
CA ASP A 101 -0.53 14.72 -0.96
C ASP A 101 -0.48 14.74 0.58
N ARG A 102 -1.63 14.98 1.21
CA ARG A 102 -1.77 14.92 2.67
C ARG A 102 -1.53 13.53 3.26
N ALA A 103 -1.89 12.47 2.55
CA ALA A 103 -1.60 11.09 2.96
C ALA A 103 -0.10 10.79 2.86
N HIS A 104 0.56 11.24 1.79
CA HIS A 104 2.01 11.10 1.62
C HIS A 104 2.79 11.78 2.74
N SER A 105 2.43 13.01 3.11
CA SER A 105 3.07 13.71 4.24
C SER A 105 2.90 12.94 5.55
N GLN A 106 1.68 12.51 5.88
CA GLN A 106 1.43 11.80 7.15
C GLN A 106 2.11 10.43 7.22
N ILE A 107 2.16 9.69 6.12
CA ILE A 107 2.88 8.40 6.09
C ILE A 107 4.39 8.65 6.26
N MET A 108 4.92 9.71 5.64
CA MET A 108 6.33 10.06 5.81
C MET A 108 6.66 10.46 7.25
N ASP A 109 5.80 11.28 7.87
CA ASP A 109 5.95 11.66 9.28
C ASP A 109 5.92 10.42 10.18
N TRP A 110 4.95 9.51 9.97
CA TRP A 110 4.86 8.27 10.73
C TRP A 110 6.08 7.36 10.57
N LEU A 111 6.61 7.21 9.35
CA LEU A 111 7.81 6.41 9.09
C LEU A 111 9.07 7.04 9.70
N ASN A 112 9.15 8.37 9.73
CA ASN A 112 10.23 9.08 10.40
C ASN A 112 10.15 8.90 11.92
N ASP A 113 8.94 8.97 12.49
CA ASP A 113 8.71 8.76 13.93
C ASP A 113 9.07 7.33 14.35
N GLU A 114 8.75 6.33 13.52
CA GLU A 114 9.16 4.93 13.70
C GLU A 114 10.68 4.79 13.66
N ALA A 115 11.34 5.40 12.68
CA ALA A 115 12.80 5.36 12.54
C ALA A 115 13.53 6.08 13.71
N CYS A 116 12.92 7.12 14.27
CA CYS A 116 13.41 7.79 15.48
C CYS A 116 13.08 7.04 16.77
N GLY A 117 12.27 5.97 16.72
CA GLY A 117 11.85 5.19 17.89
C GLY A 117 10.87 5.93 18.80
N ILE A 118 10.15 6.93 18.27
CA ILE A 118 9.19 7.76 19.02
C ILE A 118 7.81 7.09 19.05
N ASN A 119 7.52 6.22 18.08
CA ASN A 119 6.23 5.55 17.94
C ASN A 119 6.11 4.38 18.92
N VAL A 120 5.67 4.67 20.15
CA VAL A 120 5.05 3.66 21.01
C VAL A 120 3.59 3.53 20.59
N PRO A 121 3.14 2.39 20.04
CA PRO A 121 1.72 2.20 19.81
C PRO A 121 1.01 2.25 21.17
N ASP A 122 0.13 3.25 21.36
CA ASP A 122 -0.85 3.26 22.43
C ASP A 122 -1.76 2.03 22.23
N PHE A 123 -1.37 0.92 22.85
CA PHE A 123 -2.19 -0.29 22.95
C PHE A 123 -3.42 0.06 23.80
N LYS A 124 -4.43 0.66 23.17
CA LYS A 124 -5.77 0.68 23.76
C LYS A 124 -6.32 -0.73 23.72
N ILE A 125 -6.08 -1.43 24.82
CA ILE A 125 -6.80 -2.63 25.22
C ILE A 125 -8.26 -2.23 25.38
N ALA A 126 -9.13 -2.79 24.53
CA ALA A 126 -10.57 -2.81 24.72
C ALA A 126 -11.01 -4.26 24.90
#